data_AF-A0A3D1H118-F1
#
_entry.id   AF-A0A3D1H118-F1
#
_cell.length_a   1.000
_cell.length_b   1.000
_cell.length_c   1.000
_cell.angle_alpha   90.00
_cell.angle_beta   90.00
_cell.angle_gamma   90.00
#
_symmetry.space_group_name_H-M   'P 1'
#
loop_
_entity.id
_entity.type
_entity.pdbx_description
1 polymer ?
#
loop_
_entity_poly.entity_id
_entity_poly.type
_entity_poly.pdbx_seq_one_letter_code
_entity_poly.pdbx_strand_id
1 'polypeptide(L)'
;MADLEKQKIQQDLEQIRDERRKAANTAERIGQALLELLHFIEVEGKRYLSREHDDTADGLITFNKGLNCLGDILATGKVTVQDLEVLGKALFHELEIRKLSYAGGNIYLSGAGSKIVHVEEQRSASGAVTGWKCYLLADDGSTATQNLWRVKDQARCQSFNILEGKHEGVSNKSYWRLVKEVSTQSVAVMAKDGTALYGGRLFDWVTLSATDCMSGSDTPAAGDTIVLDGAREDASRQGVLMLESTGNGTPRIVGLRGVNSYTHEGKEVFVFSPDGSK
;
A
#
# COMPACT_ATOMS: atom_id res chain seq x y z
N MET A 1 50.75 -3.52 8.88
CA MET A 1 51.39 -4.41 9.87
C MET A 1 51.57 -5.82 9.33
N ALA A 2 50.54 -6.44 8.72
CA ALA A 2 50.67 -7.83 8.24
C ALA A 2 51.66 -8.07 7.09
N ASP A 3 51.86 -7.12 6.17
CA ASP A 3 52.91 -7.25 5.13
C ASP A 3 54.32 -7.30 5.73
N LEU A 4 54.52 -6.64 6.89
CA LEU A 4 55.78 -6.64 7.63
C LEU A 4 56.02 -8.00 8.31
N GLU A 5 54.95 -8.65 8.80
CA GLU A 5 55.02 -10.01 9.37
C GLU A 5 55.31 -11.08 8.31
N LYS A 6 54.68 -10.97 7.12
CA LYS A 6 54.95 -11.89 6.00
C LYS A 6 56.41 -11.83 5.55
N GLN A 7 56.98 -10.63 5.40
CA GLN A 7 58.38 -10.46 5.00
C GLN A 7 59.34 -11.04 6.04
N LYS A 8 59.02 -10.90 7.33
CA LYS A 8 59.81 -11.46 8.42
C LYS A 8 59.79 -13.00 8.40
N ILE A 9 58.61 -13.62 8.30
CA ILE A 9 58.48 -15.08 8.17
C ILE A 9 59.25 -15.61 6.95
N GLN A 10 59.17 -14.90 5.81
CA GLN A 10 59.92 -15.27 4.62
C GLN A 10 61.44 -15.21 4.85
N GLN A 11 61.95 -14.13 5.47
CA GLN A 11 63.37 -14.01 5.81
C GLN A 11 63.82 -15.11 6.76
N ASP A 12 63.01 -15.45 7.77
CA ASP A 12 63.33 -16.48 8.75
C ASP A 12 63.39 -17.87 8.10
N LEU A 13 62.47 -18.18 7.18
CA LEU A 13 62.48 -19.40 6.37
C LEU A 13 63.69 -19.47 5.41
N GLU A 14 64.04 -18.35 4.76
CA GLU A 14 65.22 -18.26 3.88
C GLU A 14 66.53 -18.47 4.66
N GLN A 15 66.62 -17.97 5.89
CA GLN A 15 67.78 -18.14 6.76
C GLN A 15 67.94 -19.57 7.31
N ILE A 16 66.84 -20.29 7.49
CA ILE A 16 66.87 -21.71 7.87
C ILE A 16 67.39 -22.53 6.68
N ARG A 17 66.96 -22.22 5.46
CA ARG A 17 67.35 -22.95 4.23
C ARG A 17 68.84 -22.83 3.86
N ASP A 18 69.59 -21.86 4.38
CA ASP A 18 71.00 -21.63 4.04
C ASP A 18 71.93 -22.68 4.69
N GLU A 19 72.10 -23.80 4.00
CA GLU A 19 72.93 -24.95 4.39
C GLU A 19 74.41 -24.62 4.63
N ARG A 20 74.88 -23.45 4.16
CA ARG A 20 76.26 -22.98 4.34
C ARG A 20 76.53 -22.43 5.75
N ARG A 21 75.50 -22.15 6.54
CA ARG A 21 75.61 -21.62 7.91
C ARG A 21 75.46 -22.74 8.95
N LYS A 22 76.51 -22.99 9.72
CA LYS A 22 76.51 -23.97 10.82
C LYS A 22 75.45 -23.53 11.87
N ALA A 23 74.52 -24.43 12.21
CA ALA A 23 73.32 -24.17 13.05
C ALA A 23 72.14 -23.42 12.38
N ALA A 24 72.08 -23.34 11.04
CA ALA A 24 70.90 -22.84 10.33
C ALA A 24 69.67 -23.76 10.46
N ASN A 25 69.89 -25.07 10.35
CA ASN A 25 68.85 -26.11 10.29
C ASN A 25 68.66 -26.83 11.63
N THR A 26 68.46 -26.10 12.73
CA THR A 26 68.12 -26.75 14.01
C THR A 26 66.63 -27.10 14.04
N ALA A 27 66.27 -28.20 14.69
CA ALA A 27 64.88 -28.63 14.84
C ALA A 27 64.01 -27.54 15.51
N GLU A 28 64.57 -26.82 16.47
CA GLU A 28 63.91 -25.70 17.17
C GLU A 28 63.55 -24.55 16.21
N ARG A 29 64.46 -24.16 15.33
CA ARG A 29 64.21 -23.09 14.35
C ARG A 29 63.18 -23.48 13.30
N ILE A 30 63.25 -24.73 12.82
CA ILE A 30 62.28 -25.27 11.86
C ILE A 30 60.88 -25.34 12.50
N GLY A 31 60.80 -25.82 13.75
CA GLY A 31 59.56 -25.89 14.51
C GLY A 31 58.92 -24.52 14.73
N GLN A 32 59.73 -23.53 15.13
CA GLN A 32 59.26 -22.16 15.33
C GLN A 32 58.72 -21.52 14.04
N ALA A 33 59.43 -21.69 12.91
CA ALA A 33 59.00 -21.16 11.63
C ALA A 33 57.69 -21.80 11.12
N LEU A 34 57.48 -23.10 11.39
CA LEU A 34 56.21 -23.78 11.08
C LEU A 34 55.04 -23.26 11.92
N LEU A 35 55.27 -23.00 13.21
CA LEU A 35 54.25 -22.41 14.10
C LEU A 35 53.88 -20.99 13.66
N GLU A 36 54.87 -20.19 13.25
CA GLU A 36 54.64 -18.85 12.71
C GLU A 36 53.86 -18.88 11.39
N LEU A 37 54.15 -19.85 10.52
CA LEU A 37 53.38 -20.06 9.29
C LEU A 37 51.92 -20.46 9.58
N LEU A 38 51.70 -21.37 10.53
CA LEU A 38 50.36 -21.78 10.96
C LEU A 38 49.57 -20.61 11.51
N HIS A 39 50.20 -19.78 12.36
CA HIS A 39 49.57 -18.59 12.92
C HIS A 39 49.24 -17.57 11.82
N PHE A 40 50.16 -17.34 10.87
CA PHE A 40 49.93 -16.47 9.74
C PHE A 40 48.75 -16.93 8.87
N ILE A 41 48.65 -18.23 8.60
CA ILE A 41 47.53 -18.82 7.84
C ILE A 41 46.21 -18.63 8.60
N GLU A 42 46.19 -18.81 9.92
CA GLU A 42 45.00 -18.59 10.74
C GLU A 42 44.52 -17.13 10.69
N VAL A 43 45.44 -16.17 10.68
CA VAL A 43 45.14 -14.74 10.61
C VAL A 43 44.71 -14.32 9.20
N GLU A 44 45.40 -14.77 8.16
CA GLU A 44 45.05 -14.51 6.75
C GLU A 44 43.71 -15.14 6.37
N GLY A 45 43.40 -16.32 6.91
CA GLY A 45 42.12 -17.01 6.67
C GLY A 45 40.90 -16.19 7.11
N LYS A 46 41.05 -15.31 8.10
CA LYS A 46 39.99 -14.42 8.60
C LYS A 46 39.78 -13.15 7.78
N ARG A 47 40.54 -12.94 6.70
CA ARG A 47 40.43 -11.72 5.86
C ARG A 47 39.31 -11.79 4.82
N TYR A 48 38.85 -12.98 4.49
CA TYR A 48 37.84 -13.21 3.48
C TYR A 48 36.61 -13.83 4.11
N LEU A 49 35.44 -13.50 3.56
CA LEU A 49 34.21 -14.19 3.92
C LEU A 49 34.25 -15.62 3.36
N SER A 50 33.98 -16.59 4.20
CA SER A 50 33.85 -18.00 3.90
C SER A 50 32.60 -18.27 3.05
N ARG A 51 32.66 -19.39 2.33
CA ARG A 51 31.51 -19.95 1.61
C ARG A 51 30.80 -21.05 2.39
N GLU A 52 31.41 -21.56 3.44
CA GLU A 52 30.99 -22.78 4.14
C GLU A 52 30.68 -22.54 5.62
N HIS A 53 31.12 -21.42 6.18
CA HIS A 53 31.01 -21.11 7.59
C HIS A 53 30.42 -19.71 7.78
N ASP A 54 29.82 -19.49 8.94
CA ASP A 54 29.29 -18.18 9.32
C ASP A 54 30.42 -17.20 9.60
N ASP A 55 30.26 -15.96 9.15
CA ASP A 55 31.25 -14.89 9.32
C ASP A 55 30.61 -13.59 9.80
N THR A 56 31.44 -12.77 10.45
CA THR A 56 31.13 -11.39 10.80
C THR A 56 32.15 -10.48 10.12
N ALA A 57 31.69 -9.44 9.44
CA ALA A 57 32.53 -8.39 8.88
C ALA A 57 32.30 -7.07 9.61
N ASP A 58 33.37 -6.50 10.17
CA ASP A 58 33.32 -5.20 10.85
C ASP A 58 33.39 -4.01 9.87
N GLY A 59 33.79 -4.26 8.61
CA GLY A 59 33.97 -3.23 7.58
C GLY A 59 32.72 -2.99 6.73
N LEU A 60 32.74 -1.88 5.97
CA LEU A 60 31.73 -1.62 4.94
C LEU A 60 31.90 -2.59 3.75
N ILE A 61 30.82 -3.28 3.38
CA ILE A 61 30.78 -4.15 2.21
C ILE A 61 29.99 -3.48 1.08
N THR A 62 30.56 -3.43 -0.12
CA THR A 62 29.92 -2.87 -1.32
C THR A 62 29.66 -3.97 -2.35
N PHE A 63 28.40 -4.15 -2.75
CA PHE A 63 28.00 -5.10 -3.79
C PHE A 63 27.66 -4.39 -5.10
N ASN A 64 28.63 -4.26 -6.01
CA ASN A 64 28.44 -3.55 -7.30
C ASN A 64 27.38 -4.18 -8.21
N LYS A 65 27.04 -5.45 -8.02
CA LYS A 65 26.02 -6.18 -8.79
C LYS A 65 24.77 -6.51 -7.98
N GLY A 66 24.66 -5.97 -6.76
CA GLY A 66 23.58 -6.27 -5.82
C GLY A 66 23.83 -7.54 -4.99
N LEU A 67 22.84 -7.84 -4.15
CA LEU A 67 22.84 -8.96 -3.20
C LEU A 67 21.65 -9.87 -3.51
N ASN A 68 21.91 -11.17 -3.70
CA ASN A 68 20.86 -12.19 -3.77
C ASN A 68 20.85 -12.96 -2.44
N CYS A 69 19.86 -12.68 -1.59
CA CYS A 69 19.70 -13.32 -0.28
C CYS A 69 18.48 -14.25 -0.31
N LEU A 70 18.69 -15.53 -0.02
CA LEU A 70 17.60 -16.51 0.06
C LEU A 70 16.93 -16.54 1.45
N GLY A 71 17.58 -15.96 2.47
CA GLY A 71 17.08 -15.87 3.83
C GLY A 71 16.75 -14.43 4.25
N ASP A 72 16.60 -14.24 5.55
CA ASP A 72 16.21 -12.96 6.13
C ASP A 72 17.33 -11.92 6.08
N ILE A 73 16.96 -10.66 5.86
CA ILE A 73 17.85 -9.50 5.97
C ILE A 73 17.43 -8.71 7.20
N LEU A 74 18.27 -8.74 8.25
CA LEU A 74 18.09 -7.90 9.43
C LEU A 74 18.95 -6.65 9.32
N ALA A 75 18.32 -5.48 9.14
CA ALA A 75 18.98 -4.18 9.14
C ALA A 75 18.51 -3.37 10.34
N THR A 76 19.44 -3.03 11.26
CA THR A 76 19.15 -2.20 12.44
C THR A 76 19.22 -0.70 12.17
N GLY A 77 19.76 -0.31 11.01
CA GLY A 77 19.92 1.08 10.57
C GLY A 77 18.97 1.48 9.45
N LYS A 78 19.26 2.62 8.80
CA LYS A 78 18.49 3.12 7.66
C LYS A 78 18.75 2.28 6.40
N VAL A 79 17.69 1.76 5.80
CA VAL A 79 17.70 1.19 4.45
C VAL A 79 17.20 2.26 3.48
N THR A 80 18.00 2.59 2.46
CA THR A 80 17.59 3.50 1.37
C THR A 80 17.61 2.71 0.07
N VAL A 81 16.47 2.63 -0.59
CA VAL A 81 16.29 1.95 -1.87
C VAL A 81 15.56 2.89 -2.83
N GLN A 82 15.88 2.80 -4.12
CA GLN A 82 15.18 3.56 -5.14
C GLN A 82 13.78 2.98 -5.36
N ASP A 83 13.72 1.65 -5.53
CA ASP A 83 12.49 0.91 -5.76
C ASP A 83 12.44 -0.31 -4.81
N LEU A 84 11.27 -0.56 -4.23
CA LEU A 84 11.01 -1.72 -3.38
C LEU A 84 9.83 -2.51 -3.96
N GLU A 85 10.10 -3.70 -4.48
CA GLU A 85 9.08 -4.64 -4.94
C GLU A 85 9.01 -5.83 -3.98
N VAL A 86 7.80 -6.17 -3.54
CA VAL A 86 7.56 -7.30 -2.63
C VAL A 86 6.54 -8.22 -3.29
N LEU A 87 7.00 -9.40 -3.73
CA LEU A 87 6.13 -10.40 -4.35
C LEU A 87 5.19 -11.08 -3.34
N GLY A 88 5.61 -11.13 -2.07
CA GLY A 88 4.86 -11.70 -0.95
C GLY A 88 4.17 -10.64 -0.09
N LYS A 89 4.35 -10.74 1.23
CA LYS A 89 3.77 -9.81 2.21
C LYS A 89 4.86 -8.91 2.79
N ALA A 90 4.63 -7.60 2.79
CA ALA A 90 5.39 -6.63 3.57
C ALA A 90 4.65 -6.31 4.88
N LEU A 91 5.37 -6.22 6.00
CA LEU A 91 4.83 -5.83 7.30
C LEU A 91 5.64 -4.67 7.86
N PHE A 92 4.96 -3.60 8.23
CA PHE A 92 5.56 -2.39 8.83
C PHE A 92 4.88 -2.13 10.17
N HIS A 93 5.65 -1.77 11.19
CA HIS A 93 5.08 -1.29 12.46
C HIS A 93 4.50 0.12 12.31
N GLU A 94 5.20 0.99 11.57
CA GLU A 94 4.79 2.35 11.24
C GLU A 94 5.37 2.74 9.86
N LEU A 95 4.58 3.43 9.04
CA LEU A 95 4.98 3.86 7.70
C LEU A 95 4.49 5.30 7.41
N GLU A 96 5.43 6.24 7.28
CA GLU A 96 5.14 7.63 6.88
C GLU A 96 5.44 7.83 5.39
N ILE A 97 4.41 8.08 4.57
CA ILE A 97 4.57 8.36 3.13
C ILE A 97 4.60 9.87 2.90
N ARG A 98 5.80 10.43 2.67
CA ARG A 98 5.96 11.84 2.31
C ARG A 98 5.80 12.06 0.81
N LYS A 99 4.56 12.11 0.33
CA LYS A 99 4.22 12.57 -1.03
C LYS A 99 3.67 14.00 -0.99
N LEU A 100 4.01 14.80 -2.01
CA LEU A 100 3.18 15.91 -2.43
C LEU A 100 1.91 15.32 -3.05
N SER A 101 0.86 15.15 -2.27
CA SER A 101 -0.43 14.67 -2.77
C SER A 101 -1.15 15.80 -3.49
N TYR A 102 -1.11 15.79 -4.83
CA TYR A 102 -2.08 16.55 -5.63
C TYR A 102 -3.39 15.74 -5.68
N ALA A 103 -4.40 16.20 -4.94
CA ALA A 103 -5.76 15.70 -5.08
C ALA A 103 -6.50 16.56 -6.11
N GLY A 104 -6.52 16.14 -7.36
CA GLY A 104 -7.38 16.75 -8.38
C GLY A 104 -8.83 16.28 -8.18
N GLY A 105 -9.80 17.20 -8.27
CA GLY A 105 -11.23 16.89 -8.15
C GLY A 105 -11.88 17.45 -6.88
N ASN A 106 -13.16 17.14 -6.69
CA ASN A 106 -13.95 17.66 -5.57
C ASN A 106 -13.85 16.71 -4.36
N ILE A 107 -13.70 17.28 -3.16
CA ILE A 107 -13.65 16.53 -1.90
C ILE A 107 -15.00 16.67 -1.21
N TYR A 108 -15.59 15.54 -0.83
CA TYR A 108 -16.83 15.48 -0.06
C TYR A 108 -16.50 15.10 1.39
N LEU A 109 -16.94 15.93 2.33
CA LEU A 109 -16.84 15.72 3.76
C LEU A 109 -18.27 15.46 4.28
N SER A 110 -18.57 14.17 4.49
CA SER A 110 -19.89 13.70 4.90
C SER A 110 -19.80 12.44 5.77
N GLY A 111 -20.93 12.03 6.35
CA GLY A 111 -21.00 10.98 7.39
C GLY A 111 -20.78 9.53 6.92
N ALA A 112 -20.53 9.29 5.63
CA ALA A 112 -20.08 7.99 5.12
C ALA A 112 -19.38 8.14 3.77
N GLY A 113 -18.46 7.23 3.46
CA GLY A 113 -17.80 7.13 2.17
C GLY A 113 -17.11 5.77 2.06
N SER A 114 -17.04 5.21 0.85
CA SER A 114 -16.50 3.87 0.64
C SER A 114 -16.03 3.67 -0.79
N LYS A 115 -15.09 2.74 -0.96
CA LYS A 115 -14.71 2.21 -2.28
C LYS A 115 -15.40 0.87 -2.52
N ILE A 116 -16.06 0.75 -3.67
CA ILE A 116 -16.72 -0.50 -4.09
C ILE A 116 -15.64 -1.45 -4.64
N VAL A 117 -15.59 -2.66 -4.10
CA VAL A 117 -14.63 -3.70 -4.50
C VAL A 117 -15.29 -4.75 -5.39
N HIS A 118 -16.56 -5.07 -5.12
CA HIS A 118 -17.33 -6.04 -5.88
C HIS A 118 -18.78 -5.59 -6.00
N VAL A 119 -19.45 -5.98 -7.08
CA VAL A 119 -20.87 -5.66 -7.31
C VAL A 119 -21.62 -6.89 -7.78
N GLU A 120 -22.71 -7.20 -7.10
CA GLU A 120 -23.68 -8.21 -7.52
C GLU A 120 -25.00 -7.53 -7.91
N GLU A 121 -25.46 -7.80 -9.13
CA GLU A 121 -26.76 -7.32 -9.58
C GLU A 121 -27.90 -8.13 -8.92
N GLN A 122 -28.87 -7.42 -8.35
CA GLN A 122 -30.06 -8.00 -7.76
C GLN A 122 -31.24 -7.88 -8.74
N ARG A 123 -31.97 -8.98 -8.93
CA ARG A 123 -33.15 -9.04 -9.79
C ARG A 123 -34.39 -9.49 -9.02
N SER A 124 -35.54 -9.00 -9.44
CA SER A 124 -36.85 -9.50 -8.98
C SER A 124 -37.13 -10.89 -9.54
N ALA A 125 -38.19 -11.54 -9.03
CA ALA A 125 -38.70 -12.79 -9.59
C ALA A 125 -39.08 -12.68 -11.08
N SER A 126 -39.44 -11.49 -11.56
CA SER A 126 -39.73 -11.21 -12.97
C SER A 126 -38.49 -10.94 -13.82
N GLY A 127 -37.29 -11.01 -13.25
CA GLY A 127 -36.02 -10.77 -13.93
C GLY A 127 -35.62 -9.30 -14.06
N ALA A 128 -36.42 -8.36 -13.53
CA ALA A 128 -36.10 -6.93 -13.56
C ALA A 128 -35.02 -6.58 -12.53
N VAL A 129 -34.04 -5.75 -12.89
CA VAL A 129 -33.00 -5.30 -11.97
C VAL A 129 -33.62 -4.40 -10.89
N THR A 130 -33.44 -4.76 -9.62
CA THR A 130 -33.98 -4.03 -8.47
C THR A 130 -32.90 -3.20 -7.76
N GLY A 131 -31.63 -3.56 -7.90
CA GLY A 131 -30.51 -2.84 -7.32
C GLY A 131 -29.19 -3.58 -7.52
N TRP A 132 -28.15 -3.04 -6.88
CA TRP A 132 -26.81 -3.62 -6.90
C TRP A 132 -26.27 -3.70 -5.50
N LYS A 133 -25.92 -4.91 -5.08
CA LYS A 133 -25.25 -5.16 -3.81
C LYS A 133 -23.77 -4.87 -4.00
N CYS A 134 -23.34 -3.75 -3.44
CA CYS A 134 -22.00 -3.22 -3.56
C CYS A 134 -21.22 -3.60 -2.31
N TYR A 135 -20.18 -4.41 -2.48
CA TYR A 135 -19.29 -4.83 -1.41
C TYR A 135 -18.22 -3.78 -1.21
N LEU A 136 -18.10 -3.33 0.03
CA LEU A 136 -17.26 -2.24 0.47
C LEU A 136 -16.07 -2.84 1.21
N LEU A 137 -14.88 -2.31 0.94
CA LEU A 137 -13.71 -2.71 1.70
C LEU A 137 -13.90 -2.26 3.16
N ALA A 138 -14.23 -3.20 4.05
CA ALA A 138 -14.41 -2.95 5.48
C ALA A 138 -13.08 -3.01 6.24
N ASP A 139 -12.10 -3.73 5.71
CA ASP A 139 -10.80 -3.95 6.33
C ASP A 139 -9.72 -4.01 5.24
N ASP A 140 -8.79 -3.06 5.28
CA ASP A 140 -7.67 -2.98 4.34
C ASP A 140 -6.41 -3.71 4.83
N GLY A 141 -6.51 -4.38 6.00
CA GLY A 141 -5.41 -5.05 6.69
C GLY A 141 -4.65 -4.15 7.66
N SER A 142 -5.07 -2.88 7.85
CA SER A 142 -4.52 -1.95 8.84
C SER A 142 -5.57 -1.44 9.85
N THR A 143 -6.81 -1.24 9.41
CA THR A 143 -7.92 -0.76 10.26
C THR A 143 -9.23 -1.43 9.84
N ALA A 144 -9.93 -2.06 10.78
CA ALA A 144 -11.32 -2.48 10.57
C ALA A 144 -12.24 -1.27 10.68
N THR A 145 -12.83 -0.86 9.57
CA THR A 145 -13.80 0.24 9.50
C THR A 145 -15.21 -0.30 9.64
N GLN A 146 -16.01 0.38 10.48
CA GLN A 146 -17.42 0.09 10.59
C GLN A 146 -18.14 0.59 9.33
N ASN A 147 -19.13 -0.16 8.85
CA ASN A 147 -20.07 0.35 7.86
C ASN A 147 -20.80 1.60 8.40
N LEU A 148 -20.44 2.77 7.90
CA LEU A 148 -21.05 4.05 8.28
C LEU A 148 -22.31 4.38 7.48
N TRP A 149 -22.66 3.57 6.48
CA TRP A 149 -23.87 3.74 5.70
C TRP A 149 -25.11 3.37 6.51
N ARG A 150 -26.24 4.00 6.19
CA ARG A 150 -27.55 3.71 6.73
C ARG A 150 -28.56 3.56 5.60
N VAL A 151 -29.60 2.77 5.86
CA VAL A 151 -30.77 2.72 4.97
C VAL A 151 -31.33 4.13 4.83
N LYS A 152 -31.74 4.50 3.62
CA LYS A 152 -32.20 5.86 3.22
C LYS A 152 -31.12 6.90 2.99
N ASP A 153 -29.85 6.56 3.17
CA ASP A 153 -28.76 7.39 2.65
C ASP A 153 -28.84 7.49 1.13
N GLN A 154 -28.30 8.58 0.57
CA GLN A 154 -28.16 8.76 -0.86
C GLN A 154 -26.67 8.70 -1.21
N ALA A 155 -26.26 7.62 -1.87
CA ALA A 155 -24.88 7.40 -2.27
C ALA A 155 -24.61 8.05 -3.62
N ARG A 156 -23.58 8.90 -3.68
CA ARG A 156 -23.14 9.55 -4.91
C ARG A 156 -21.77 9.06 -5.35
N CYS A 157 -21.62 8.81 -6.64
CA CYS A 157 -20.33 8.65 -7.30
C CYS A 157 -20.22 9.70 -8.40
N GLN A 158 -19.07 10.34 -8.50
CA GLN A 158 -18.76 11.25 -9.59
C GLN A 158 -17.26 11.20 -9.87
N SER A 159 -16.87 10.71 -11.04
CA SER A 159 -15.49 10.75 -11.50
C SER A 159 -15.30 11.86 -12.52
N PHE A 160 -14.21 12.61 -12.40
CA PHE A 160 -13.80 13.64 -13.37
C PHE A 160 -12.48 13.25 -14.02
N ASN A 161 -12.30 13.61 -15.30
CA ASN A 161 -11.02 13.54 -16.01
C ASN A 161 -10.41 12.13 -16.15
N ILE A 162 -11.23 11.14 -16.47
CA ILE A 162 -10.71 9.87 -17.00
C ILE A 162 -10.45 10.06 -18.50
N LEU A 163 -9.21 9.88 -18.95
CA LEU A 163 -8.88 9.75 -20.36
C LEU A 163 -9.55 8.47 -20.91
N GLU A 164 -10.69 8.62 -21.57
CA GLU A 164 -11.36 7.53 -22.25
C GLU A 164 -10.38 6.82 -23.21
N GLY A 165 -10.38 5.49 -23.19
CA GLY A 165 -9.62 4.67 -24.14
C GLY A 165 -8.17 4.33 -23.76
N LYS A 166 -7.66 4.76 -22.59
CA LYS A 166 -6.29 4.38 -22.14
C LYS A 166 -6.25 3.07 -21.34
N HIS A 167 -7.36 2.69 -20.71
CA HIS A 167 -7.54 1.43 -19.98
C HIS A 167 -8.96 0.88 -20.26
N GLU A 168 -9.10 -0.43 -20.53
CA GLU A 168 -10.40 -1.07 -20.71
C GLU A 168 -11.24 -0.94 -19.43
N GLY A 169 -12.50 -0.52 -19.57
CA GLY A 169 -13.47 -0.46 -18.47
C GLY A 169 -13.46 0.81 -17.62
N VAL A 170 -12.67 1.82 -17.97
CA VAL A 170 -12.61 3.10 -17.23
C VAL A 170 -13.30 4.21 -18.04
N SER A 171 -14.56 4.51 -17.72
CA SER A 171 -15.34 5.64 -18.25
C SER A 171 -15.67 6.61 -17.13
N ASN A 172 -15.93 7.88 -17.47
CA ASN A 172 -16.50 8.80 -16.48
C ASN A 172 -17.86 8.24 -16.02
N LYS A 173 -18.05 8.13 -14.71
CA LYS A 173 -19.30 7.69 -14.08
C LYS A 173 -19.88 8.77 -13.20
N SER A 174 -21.20 8.89 -13.26
CA SER A 174 -22.00 9.76 -12.42
C SER A 174 -23.29 9.07 -12.03
N TYR A 175 -23.48 8.85 -10.73
CA TYR A 175 -24.76 8.38 -10.21
C TYR A 175 -25.02 8.89 -8.81
N TRP A 176 -26.31 8.99 -8.48
CA TRP A 176 -26.77 9.32 -7.14
C TRP A 176 -27.99 8.46 -6.83
N ARG A 177 -27.83 7.48 -5.95
CA ARG A 177 -28.77 6.37 -5.77
C ARG A 177 -29.12 6.18 -4.29
N LEU A 178 -30.34 5.73 -4.00
CA LEU A 178 -30.75 5.39 -2.63
C LEU A 178 -30.04 4.13 -2.14
N VAL A 179 -29.55 4.16 -0.90
CA VAL A 179 -29.14 2.98 -0.13
C VAL A 179 -30.39 2.31 0.45
N LYS A 180 -30.74 1.12 -0.06
CA LYS A 180 -31.92 0.36 0.37
C LYS A 180 -31.62 -0.57 1.56
N GLU A 181 -30.42 -1.10 1.60
CA GLU A 181 -29.99 -2.09 2.59
C GLU A 181 -28.52 -1.87 2.91
N VAL A 182 -28.12 -2.27 4.11
CA VAL A 182 -26.76 -2.13 4.63
C VAL A 182 -26.44 -3.40 5.43
N SER A 183 -25.21 -3.89 5.32
CA SER A 183 -24.72 -5.00 6.13
C SER A 183 -24.71 -4.65 7.63
N THR A 184 -25.11 -5.59 8.47
CA THR A 184 -24.87 -5.54 9.91
C THR A 184 -23.65 -6.35 10.34
N GLN A 185 -23.15 -7.22 9.44
CA GLN A 185 -21.97 -8.07 9.62
C GLN A 185 -21.22 -8.17 8.30
N SER A 186 -19.89 -8.15 8.37
CA SER A 186 -19.04 -8.30 7.21
C SER A 186 -19.01 -9.76 6.74
N VAL A 187 -18.97 -9.98 5.43
CA VAL A 187 -19.07 -11.31 4.80
C VAL A 187 -17.98 -11.51 3.75
N ALA A 188 -17.54 -12.76 3.54
CA ALA A 188 -16.68 -13.08 2.41
C ALA A 188 -17.49 -13.04 1.10
N VAL A 189 -16.87 -12.51 0.03
CA VAL A 189 -17.45 -12.55 -1.31
C VAL A 189 -17.11 -13.91 -1.93
N MET A 190 -18.13 -14.60 -2.46
CA MET A 190 -17.97 -15.94 -3.04
C MET A 190 -18.19 -15.89 -4.56
N ALA A 191 -17.39 -16.66 -5.29
CA ALA A 191 -17.64 -16.94 -6.70
C ALA A 191 -18.84 -17.88 -6.87
N LYS A 192 -19.34 -18.02 -8.11
CA LYS A 192 -20.49 -18.89 -8.43
C LYS A 192 -20.24 -20.37 -8.09
N ASP A 193 -18.99 -20.79 -8.06
CA ASP A 193 -18.57 -22.16 -7.71
C ASP A 193 -18.35 -22.36 -6.20
N GLY A 194 -18.58 -21.33 -5.38
CA GLY A 194 -18.38 -21.36 -3.93
C GLY A 194 -16.96 -21.00 -3.47
N THR A 195 -16.05 -20.68 -4.38
CA THR A 195 -14.69 -20.27 -4.03
C THR A 195 -14.68 -18.86 -3.43
N ALA A 196 -13.99 -18.67 -2.30
CA ALA A 196 -13.82 -17.35 -1.71
C ALA A 196 -12.96 -16.45 -2.60
N LEU A 197 -13.51 -15.30 -2.99
CA LEU A 197 -12.79 -14.27 -3.74
C LEU A 197 -11.94 -13.42 -2.78
N TYR A 198 -11.01 -12.65 -3.37
CA TYR A 198 -10.18 -11.67 -2.64
C TYR A 198 -9.43 -12.25 -1.43
N GLY A 199 -9.04 -13.53 -1.49
CA GLY A 199 -8.32 -14.22 -0.43
C GLY A 199 -9.14 -14.43 0.85
N GLY A 200 -10.47 -14.46 0.76
CA GLY A 200 -11.35 -14.70 1.91
C GLY A 200 -11.52 -13.52 2.85
N ARG A 201 -11.14 -12.31 2.42
CA ARG A 201 -11.37 -11.07 3.18
C ARG A 201 -12.87 -10.84 3.38
N LEU A 202 -13.21 -10.20 4.50
CA LEU A 202 -14.58 -9.84 4.83
C LEU A 202 -14.91 -8.43 4.34
N PHE A 203 -16.12 -8.27 3.84
CA PHE A 203 -16.61 -7.04 3.25
C PHE A 203 -17.94 -6.66 3.88
N ASP A 204 -18.08 -5.40 4.22
CA ASP A 204 -19.39 -4.80 4.40
C ASP A 204 -20.06 -4.62 3.04
N TRP A 205 -21.36 -4.36 3.03
CA TRP A 205 -22.06 -4.14 1.77
C TRP A 205 -23.23 -3.18 1.94
N VAL A 206 -23.60 -2.56 0.83
CA VAL A 206 -24.81 -1.74 0.70
C VAL A 206 -25.53 -2.10 -0.59
N THR A 207 -26.85 -2.07 -0.57
CA THR A 207 -27.67 -2.25 -1.78
C THR A 207 -28.07 -0.88 -2.33
N LEU A 208 -27.53 -0.52 -3.50
CA LEU A 208 -27.92 0.70 -4.22
C LEU A 208 -29.15 0.44 -5.10
N SER A 209 -30.14 1.32 -5.02
CA SER A 209 -31.39 1.19 -5.77
C SER A 209 -31.21 1.36 -7.27
N ALA A 210 -31.86 0.48 -8.05
CA ALA A 210 -31.95 0.61 -9.51
C ALA A 210 -32.90 1.73 -9.94
N THR A 211 -34.00 1.90 -9.20
CA THR A 211 -35.13 2.76 -9.61
C THR A 211 -35.26 4.03 -8.79
N ASP A 212 -34.77 4.06 -7.55
CA ASP A 212 -34.72 5.29 -6.72
C ASP A 212 -33.33 5.91 -6.84
N CYS A 213 -33.20 6.73 -7.87
CA CYS A 213 -31.96 7.39 -8.24
C CYS A 213 -32.21 8.68 -9.01
N MET A 214 -31.18 9.52 -9.11
CA MET A 214 -31.14 10.65 -10.03
C MET A 214 -31.33 10.15 -11.47
N SER A 215 -32.08 10.91 -12.27
CA SER A 215 -32.22 10.65 -13.70
C SER A 215 -30.84 10.62 -14.39
N GLY A 216 -30.63 9.65 -15.29
CA GLY A 216 -29.34 9.47 -15.97
C GLY A 216 -28.23 8.86 -15.10
N SER A 217 -28.54 8.34 -13.91
CA SER A 217 -27.54 7.66 -13.08
C SER A 217 -26.95 6.43 -13.77
N ASP A 218 -25.63 6.34 -13.79
CA ASP A 218 -24.90 5.16 -14.25
C ASP A 218 -25.06 3.96 -13.32
N THR A 219 -24.63 2.79 -13.81
CA THR A 219 -24.63 1.53 -13.05
C THR A 219 -23.38 1.46 -12.15
N PRO A 220 -23.54 1.18 -10.84
CA PRO A 220 -22.40 0.96 -9.94
C PRO A 220 -21.51 -0.19 -10.43
N ALA A 221 -20.19 -0.04 -10.34
CA ALA A 221 -19.25 -1.14 -10.57
C ALA A 221 -18.10 -1.14 -9.57
N ALA A 222 -17.33 -2.22 -9.59
CA ALA A 222 -16.08 -2.31 -8.84
C ALA A 222 -15.11 -1.20 -9.25
N GLY A 223 -14.44 -0.62 -8.26
CA GLY A 223 -13.51 0.51 -8.43
C GLY A 223 -14.14 1.88 -8.14
N ASP A 224 -15.47 2.00 -8.19
CA ASP A 224 -16.17 3.25 -7.92
C ASP A 224 -15.94 3.71 -6.45
N THR A 225 -15.75 5.01 -6.26
CA THR A 225 -15.80 5.66 -4.94
C THR A 225 -17.17 6.29 -4.75
N ILE A 226 -17.84 5.94 -3.67
CA ILE A 226 -19.13 6.51 -3.28
C ILE A 226 -19.01 7.31 -1.98
N VAL A 227 -19.77 8.39 -1.91
CA VAL A 227 -19.85 9.27 -0.73
C VAL A 227 -21.30 9.51 -0.35
N LEU A 228 -21.56 9.69 0.95
CA LEU A 228 -22.87 10.14 1.42
C LEU A 228 -23.09 11.55 0.89
N ASP A 229 -24.14 11.71 0.08
CA ASP A 229 -24.59 13.00 -0.40
C ASP A 229 -26.06 13.14 -0.02
N GLY A 230 -26.30 13.38 1.26
CA GLY A 230 -27.64 13.50 1.83
C GLY A 230 -28.35 12.18 2.14
N ALA A 231 -29.54 12.29 2.74
CA ALA A 231 -30.39 11.18 3.14
C ALA A 231 -31.87 11.55 3.01
N ARG A 232 -32.74 10.61 2.63
CA ARG A 232 -34.17 10.93 2.40
C ARG A 232 -34.90 11.39 3.65
N GLU A 233 -34.58 10.79 4.79
CA GLU A 233 -35.36 10.91 6.02
C GLU A 233 -34.52 11.42 7.21
N ASP A 234 -33.29 10.90 7.39
CA ASP A 234 -32.42 11.29 8.51
C ASP A 234 -31.80 12.69 8.31
N ALA A 235 -32.41 13.70 8.92
CA ALA A 235 -31.97 15.08 8.84
C ALA A 235 -30.53 15.32 9.32
N SER A 236 -29.99 14.45 10.20
CA SER A 236 -28.59 14.55 10.66
C SER A 236 -27.59 14.16 9.56
N ARG A 237 -28.05 13.43 8.54
CA ARG A 237 -27.25 12.93 7.41
C ARG A 237 -27.51 13.69 6.11
N GLN A 238 -28.30 14.75 6.17
CA GLN A 238 -28.63 15.64 5.06
C GLN A 238 -27.64 16.79 4.87
N GLY A 239 -26.51 16.77 5.60
CA GLY A 239 -25.46 17.79 5.53
C GLY A 239 -24.24 17.28 4.77
N VAL A 240 -23.69 18.12 3.90
CA VAL A 240 -22.49 17.81 3.08
C VAL A 240 -21.63 19.06 2.99
N LEU A 241 -20.34 18.94 3.27
CA LEU A 241 -19.35 19.99 3.00
C LEU A 241 -18.50 19.58 1.80
N MET A 242 -18.40 20.45 0.81
CA MET A 242 -17.67 20.19 -0.43
C MET A 242 -16.52 21.18 -0.60
N LEU A 243 -15.34 20.67 -0.95
CA LEU A 243 -14.24 21.46 -1.49
C LEU A 243 -14.16 21.17 -2.97
N GLU A 244 -14.56 22.14 -3.79
CA GLU A 244 -14.69 21.94 -5.23
C GLU A 244 -13.54 22.65 -5.96
N SER A 245 -12.77 21.88 -6.70
CA SER A 245 -11.67 22.37 -7.53
C SER A 245 -11.96 22.26 -9.04
N THR A 246 -13.06 21.58 -9.40
CA THR A 246 -13.50 21.36 -10.78
C THR A 246 -15.01 21.52 -10.93
N GLY A 247 -15.46 22.06 -12.06
CA GLY A 247 -16.88 22.27 -12.36
C GLY A 247 -17.22 23.76 -12.50
N ASN A 248 -18.51 24.05 -12.63
CA ASN A 248 -18.97 25.43 -12.75
C ASN A 248 -18.88 26.17 -11.40
N GLY A 249 -18.30 27.36 -11.38
CA GLY A 249 -18.16 28.17 -10.16
C GLY A 249 -17.05 27.73 -9.20
N THR A 250 -16.10 26.89 -9.64
CA THR A 250 -14.91 26.51 -8.86
C THR A 250 -13.74 27.49 -9.06
N PRO A 251 -12.82 27.63 -8.08
CA PRO A 251 -12.75 26.92 -6.81
C PRO A 251 -13.76 27.44 -5.78
N ARG A 252 -14.38 26.53 -5.01
CA ARG A 252 -15.27 26.95 -3.91
C ARG A 252 -15.36 25.96 -2.76
N ILE A 253 -15.71 26.46 -1.59
CA ILE A 253 -16.08 25.68 -0.40
C ILE A 253 -17.58 25.85 -0.20
N VAL A 254 -18.34 24.76 -0.19
CA VAL A 254 -19.81 24.79 -0.12
C VAL A 254 -20.30 23.95 1.04
N GLY A 255 -21.05 24.57 1.95
CA GLY A 255 -21.78 23.86 2.99
C GLY A 255 -23.24 23.69 2.59
N LEU A 256 -23.69 22.43 2.46
CA LEU A 256 -25.08 22.07 2.17
C LEU A 256 -25.79 21.53 3.42
N ARG A 257 -27.09 21.80 3.53
CA ARG A 257 -27.96 21.19 4.54
C ARG A 257 -29.35 20.91 3.97
N GLY A 258 -29.97 19.83 4.42
CA GLY A 258 -31.32 19.44 3.99
C GLY A 258 -31.34 18.78 2.61
N VAL A 259 -30.22 18.17 2.18
CA VAL A 259 -30.11 17.37 0.97
C VAL A 259 -30.90 16.07 1.16
N ASN A 260 -32.19 16.10 0.84
CA ASN A 260 -33.15 15.01 1.04
C ASN A 260 -33.69 14.43 -0.28
N SER A 261 -33.13 14.87 -1.39
CA SER A 261 -33.41 14.42 -2.75
C SER A 261 -32.13 14.56 -3.57
N TYR A 262 -32.17 14.13 -4.84
CA TYR A 262 -31.02 14.15 -5.75
C TYR A 262 -30.75 15.52 -6.37
N THR A 263 -30.75 16.57 -5.55
CA THR A 263 -30.40 17.93 -5.95
C THR A 263 -29.74 18.69 -4.80
N HIS A 264 -28.79 19.54 -5.16
CA HIS A 264 -28.16 20.52 -4.26
C HIS A 264 -28.85 21.88 -4.30
N GLU A 265 -29.78 22.09 -5.24
CA GLU A 265 -30.43 23.37 -5.47
C GLU A 265 -31.18 23.85 -4.21
N GLY A 266 -30.83 25.07 -3.76
CA GLY A 266 -31.45 25.69 -2.60
C GLY A 266 -31.05 25.05 -1.27
N LYS A 267 -30.02 24.21 -1.25
CA LYS A 267 -29.49 23.55 -0.05
C LYS A 267 -28.23 24.21 0.48
N GLU A 268 -27.66 25.18 -0.25
CA GLU A 268 -26.49 25.93 0.13
C GLU A 268 -26.77 26.81 1.34
N VAL A 269 -26.12 26.48 2.45
CA VAL A 269 -26.11 27.29 3.68
C VAL A 269 -25.05 28.37 3.60
N PHE A 270 -23.88 28.04 3.05
CA PHE A 270 -22.81 28.99 2.78
C PHE A 270 -22.00 28.57 1.57
N VAL A 271 -21.38 29.57 0.92
CA VAL A 271 -20.43 29.37 -0.18
C VAL A 271 -19.26 30.31 0.03
N PHE A 272 -18.03 29.83 -0.09
CA PHE A 272 -16.83 30.65 -0.23
C PHE A 272 -16.23 30.43 -1.61
N SER A 273 -16.20 31.48 -2.44
CA SER A 273 -15.70 31.41 -3.81
C SER A 273 -15.04 32.74 -4.23
N PRO A 274 -14.23 32.75 -5.30
CA PRO A 274 -13.68 33.98 -5.88
C PRO A 274 -14.76 35.00 -6.28
N ASP A 275 -15.95 34.53 -6.64
CA ASP A 275 -17.07 35.38 -7.07
C ASP A 275 -17.86 35.98 -5.89
N GLY A 276 -17.44 35.70 -4.65
CA GLY A 276 -18.07 36.19 -3.42
C GLY A 276 -18.48 35.07 -2.48
N SER A 277 -18.92 35.46 -1.28
CA SER A 277 -19.46 34.56 -0.26
C SER A 277 -20.93 34.84 0.01
N LYS A 278 -21.71 33.78 0.28
CA LYS A 278 -23.12 33.84 0.69
C LYS A 278 -23.27 33.35 2.11
#